data_AF-A0A2W4SCL9-F1
#
_entry.id   AF-A0A2W4SCL9-F1
#
_cell.length_a   1.000
_cell.length_b   1.000
_cell.length_c   1.000
_cell.angle_alpha   90.00
_cell.angle_beta   90.00
_cell.angle_gamma   90.00
#
_symmetry.space_group_name_H-M   'P 1'
#
loop_
_entity.id
_entity.type
_entity.pdbx_description
1 polymer ?
#
loop_
_entity_poly.entity_id
_entity_poly.type
_entity_poly.pdbx_seq_one_letter_code
_entity_poly.pdbx_strand_id
1 'polypeptide(L)'
;MPHAWSPVAGGIRLRVRVTPRGGRDAVEGVGADADEAPHLKLRVAAAPVDGDANDAVEKLLAKWLGVPRSKVEVVGGETVRLKTVMIDGDPVQLLHRCQQRVSA
;
A
#
# COMPACT_ATOMS: atom_id res chain seq x y z
N MET A 1 10.99 4.98 14.84
CA MET A 1 11.49 4.07 13.79
C MET A 1 10.57 4.18 12.59
N PRO A 2 11.09 4.30 11.36
CA PRO A 2 10.25 4.32 10.18
C PRO A 2 9.69 2.91 9.97
N HIS A 3 8.38 2.80 9.72
CA HIS A 3 7.68 1.54 9.47
C HIS A 3 6.95 1.67 8.13
N ALA A 4 6.80 0.55 7.41
CA ALA A 4 6.07 0.52 6.14
C ALA A 4 4.59 0.89 6.32
N TRP A 5 4.07 0.78 7.54
CA TRP A 5 2.74 1.22 7.93
C TRP A 5 2.78 1.87 9.32
N SER A 6 1.92 2.87 9.53
CA SER A 6 1.80 3.59 10.80
C SER A 6 0.32 3.81 11.14
N PRO A 7 -0.12 3.65 12.40
CA PRO A 7 -1.48 3.98 12.79
C PRO A 7 -1.75 5.48 12.64
N VAL A 8 -2.99 5.82 12.30
CA VAL A 8 -3.52 7.18 12.24
C VAL A 8 -4.90 7.23 12.92
N ALA A 9 -5.42 8.43 13.19
CA ALA A 9 -6.77 8.57 13.70
C ALA A 9 -7.76 7.97 12.69
N GLY A 10 -8.49 6.92 13.10
CA GLY A 10 -9.49 6.24 12.26
C GLY A 10 -8.95 5.16 11.32
N GLY A 11 -7.65 4.81 11.36
CA GLY A 11 -7.11 3.81 10.45
C GLY A 11 -5.59 3.64 10.47
N ILE A 12 -5.01 3.21 9.36
CA ILE A 12 -3.56 3.11 9.17
C ILE A 12 -3.12 3.81 7.88
N ARG A 13 -1.87 4.25 7.86
CA ARG A 13 -1.21 4.80 6.68
C ARG A 13 -0.10 3.87 6.24
N LEU A 14 -0.11 3.46 4.98
CA LEU A 14 0.90 2.61 4.36
C LEU A 14 1.76 3.41 3.40
N ARG A 15 3.06 3.18 3.44
CA ARG A 15 4.02 3.62 2.43
C ARG A 15 4.18 2.48 1.45
N VAL A 16 3.83 2.71 0.20
CA VAL A 16 3.86 1.69 -0.85
C VAL A 16 4.74 2.16 -2.00
N ARG A 17 5.59 1.29 -2.51
CA ARG A 17 6.36 1.54 -3.73
C ARG A 17 5.74 0.75 -4.85
N VAL A 18 5.19 1.48 -5.83
CA VAL A 18 4.45 0.90 -6.95
C VAL A 18 5.38 0.78 -8.14
N THR A 19 5.50 -0.44 -8.66
CA THR A 19 6.20 -0.74 -9.92
C THR A 19 5.15 -0.97 -11.00
N PRO A 20 4.93 0.00 -11.91
CA PRO A 20 3.97 -0.14 -13.01
C PRO A 20 4.49 -1.10 -14.08
N ARG A 21 3.61 -1.57 -14.96
CA ARG A 21 3.92 -2.58 -16.00
C ARG A 21 4.51 -3.87 -15.42
N GLY A 22 4.13 -4.24 -14.20
CA GLY A 22 4.62 -5.43 -13.50
C GLY A 22 4.05 -6.76 -14.01
N GLY A 23 3.23 -6.74 -15.08
CA GLY A 23 2.57 -7.89 -15.68
C GLY A 23 1.34 -8.38 -14.89
N ARG A 24 1.40 -8.40 -13.56
CA ARG A 24 0.30 -8.78 -12.66
C ARG A 24 0.24 -7.91 -11.42
N ASP A 25 -0.94 -7.79 -10.84
CA ASP A 25 -1.16 -7.10 -9.57
C ASP A 25 -0.76 -8.00 -8.41
N ALA A 26 0.29 -7.64 -7.69
CA ALA A 26 0.82 -8.43 -6.58
C ALA A 26 1.51 -7.55 -5.53
N VAL A 27 1.29 -7.91 -4.26
CA VAL A 27 2.07 -7.39 -3.13
C VAL A 27 3.28 -8.31 -2.97
N GLU A 28 4.49 -7.76 -3.02
CA GLU A 28 5.74 -8.54 -2.97
C GLU A 28 6.35 -8.63 -1.56
N GLY A 29 5.85 -7.83 -0.62
CA GLY A 29 6.36 -7.75 0.75
C GLY A 29 6.99 -6.39 1.06
N VAL A 30 7.69 -6.30 2.19
CA VAL A 30 8.31 -5.05 2.66
C VAL A 30 9.76 -4.98 2.18
N GLY A 31 10.12 -3.87 1.56
CA GLY A 31 11.51 -3.52 1.30
C GLY A 31 11.90 -2.25 2.05
N ALA A 32 13.19 -1.91 2.01
CA ALA A 32 13.70 -0.61 2.43
C ALA A 32 14.25 0.12 1.20
N ASP A 33 14.06 1.44 1.15
CA ASP A 33 14.74 2.29 0.16
C ASP A 33 16.18 2.58 0.62
N ALA A 34 16.95 3.31 -0.19
CA ALA A 34 18.33 3.67 0.12
C ALA A 34 18.49 4.43 1.46
N ASP A 35 17.47 5.18 1.87
CA ASP A 35 17.38 5.89 3.15
C ASP A 35 16.89 5.01 4.32
N GLU A 36 16.93 3.68 4.19
CA GLU A 36 16.44 2.70 5.17
C GLU A 36 14.95 2.85 5.54
N ALA A 37 14.20 3.68 4.82
CA ALA A 37 12.77 3.84 5.03
C ALA A 37 12.03 2.61 4.49
N PRO A 38 11.38 1.79 5.35
CA PRO A 38 10.63 0.64 4.89
C PRO A 38 9.36 1.06 4.15
N HIS A 39 9.05 0.31 3.10
CA HIS A 39 7.89 0.49 2.23
C HIS A 39 7.38 -0.87 1.74
N LEU A 40 6.09 -0.98 1.48
CA LEU A 40 5.49 -2.16 0.88
C LEU A 40 5.72 -2.13 -0.64
N LYS A 41 6.32 -3.17 -1.21
CA LYS A 41 6.54 -3.29 -2.65
C LYS A 41 5.27 -3.83 -3.32
N LEU A 42 4.73 -3.06 -4.25
CA LEU A 42 3.59 -3.42 -5.06
C LEU A 42 4.01 -3.46 -6.52
N ARG A 43 3.59 -4.50 -7.23
CA ARG A 43 3.56 -4.54 -8.69
C ARG A 43 2.13 -4.41 -9.15
N VAL A 44 1.92 -3.59 -10.17
CA VAL A 44 0.63 -3.47 -10.84
C VAL A 44 0.83 -3.60 -12.34
N ALA A 45 -0.11 -4.26 -13.01
CA ALA A 45 -0.13 -4.37 -14.46
C ALA A 45 -0.48 -3.03 -15.12
N ALA A 46 -1.19 -2.16 -14.39
CA ALA A 46 -1.60 -0.84 -14.84
C ALA A 46 -0.40 0.03 -15.31
N ALA A 47 -0.67 0.85 -16.32
CA ALA A 47 0.28 1.85 -16.81
C ALA A 47 0.45 2.96 -15.77
N PRO A 48 1.59 3.70 -15.78
CA PRO A 48 1.79 4.87 -14.93
C PRO A 48 1.03 6.09 -15.49
N VAL A 49 -0.24 5.91 -15.82
CA VAL A 49 -1.18 7.00 -16.14
C VAL A 49 -1.94 7.30 -14.85
N ASP A 50 -2.01 8.57 -14.48
CA ASP A 50 -2.74 9.01 -13.29
C ASP A 50 -4.18 8.50 -13.34
N GLY A 51 -4.64 7.89 -12.24
CA GLY A 51 -5.93 7.20 -12.15
C GLY A 51 -5.82 5.68 -12.20
N ASP A 52 -5.34 5.10 -13.31
CA ASP A 52 -5.31 3.62 -13.49
C ASP A 52 -4.37 2.94 -12.48
N ALA A 53 -3.21 3.55 -12.19
CA ALA A 53 -2.29 3.04 -11.19
C ALA A 53 -2.84 3.18 -9.75
N ASN A 54 -3.62 4.22 -9.45
CA ASN A 54 -4.20 4.42 -8.13
C ASN A 54 -5.31 3.41 -7.88
N ASP A 55 -6.21 3.27 -8.85
CA ASP A 55 -7.31 2.31 -8.83
C ASP A 55 -6.81 0.86 -8.65
N ALA A 56 -5.75 0.48 -9.37
CA ALA A 56 -5.12 -0.82 -9.22
C ALA A 56 -4.50 -1.03 -7.83
N VAL A 57 -3.84 -0.01 -7.27
CA VAL A 57 -3.25 -0.07 -5.92
C VAL A 57 -4.33 -0.19 -4.85
N GLU A 58 -5.40 0.61 -4.93
CA GLU A 58 -6.53 0.55 -4.00
C GLU A 58 -7.18 -0.84 -4.03
N LYS A 59 -7.47 -1.35 -5.23
CA LYS A 59 -8.06 -2.69 -5.41
C LYS A 59 -7.16 -3.79 -4.86
N LEU A 60 -5.86 -3.71 -5.13
CA LEU A 60 -4.87 -4.69 -4.66
C LEU A 60 -4.77 -4.69 -3.14
N LEU A 61 -4.65 -3.52 -2.51
CA LEU A 61 -4.55 -3.40 -1.05
C LEU A 61 -5.86 -3.78 -0.35
N ALA A 62 -7.00 -3.39 -0.89
CA ALA A 62 -8.31 -3.79 -0.41
C ALA A 62 -8.44 -5.32 -0.36
N LYS A 63 -8.06 -6.00 -1.45
CA LYS A 63 -8.06 -7.46 -1.53
C LYS A 63 -7.04 -8.10 -0.59
N TRP A 64 -5.85 -7.52 -0.48
CA TRP A 64 -4.77 -8.03 0.38
C TRP A 64 -5.13 -7.97 1.87
N LEU A 65 -5.78 -6.89 2.33
CA LEU A 65 -6.20 -6.73 3.72
C LEU A 65 -7.61 -7.25 4.02
N GLY A 66 -8.39 -7.55 2.98
CA GLY A 66 -9.78 -7.97 3.11
C GLY A 66 -10.67 -6.84 3.64
N VAL A 67 -10.46 -5.62 3.15
CA VAL A 67 -11.23 -4.42 3.47
C VAL A 67 -11.96 -3.92 2.22
N PRO A 68 -13.11 -3.23 2.37
CA PRO A 68 -13.79 -2.65 1.21
C PRO A 68 -12.94 -1.55 0.58
N ARG A 69 -13.00 -1.43 -0.75
CA ARG A 69 -12.26 -0.40 -1.50
C ARG A 69 -12.54 1.02 -1.01
N SER A 70 -13.78 1.30 -0.59
CA SER A 70 -14.17 2.62 -0.05
C SER A 70 -13.42 3.04 1.22
N LYS A 71 -12.70 2.10 1.85
CA LYS A 71 -11.85 2.34 3.01
C LYS A 71 -10.38 2.48 2.64
N VAL A 72 -10.01 2.44 1.35
CA VAL A 72 -8.63 2.51 0.88
C VAL A 72 -8.51 3.69 -0.06
N GLU A 73 -7.64 4.64 0.26
CA GLU A 73 -7.47 5.87 -0.50
C GLU A 73 -6.00 6.22 -0.64
N VAL A 74 -5.57 6.60 -1.85
CA VAL A 74 -4.21 7.11 -2.07
C VAL A 74 -4.18 8.59 -1.70
N VAL A 75 -3.54 8.92 -0.58
CA VAL A 75 -3.51 10.29 -0.01
C VAL A 75 -2.25 11.08 -0.35
N GLY A 76 -1.32 10.49 -1.11
CA GLY A 76 -0.14 11.22 -1.58
C GLY A 76 0.84 10.40 -2.41
N GLY A 77 1.72 11.09 -3.12
CA GLY A 77 2.74 10.48 -3.98
C GLY A 77 2.26 10.21 -5.41
N GLU A 78 1.27 10.94 -5.92
CA GLU A 78 0.75 10.77 -7.30
C GLU A 78 1.86 10.84 -8.36
N THR A 79 2.81 11.76 -8.19
CA THR A 79 3.91 11.98 -9.14
C THR A 79 5.13 11.07 -8.94
N VAL A 80 5.17 10.26 -7.88
CA VAL A 80 6.37 9.52 -7.45
C VAL A 80 6.04 8.01 -7.38
N ARG A 81 7.04 7.16 -7.66
CA ARG A 81 6.89 5.69 -7.51
C ARG A 81 6.57 5.26 -6.07
N LEU A 82 6.79 6.14 -5.10
CA LEU A 82 6.45 5.97 -3.70
C LEU A 82 5.12 6.68 -3.42
N LYS A 83 4.09 5.90 -3.10
CA LYS A 83 2.74 6.37 -2.77
C LYS A 83 2.46 6.17 -1.28
N THR A 84 1.57 7.01 -0.77
CA THR A 84 1.06 6.91 0.58
C THR A 84 -0.42 6.59 0.51
N VAL A 85 -0.83 5.48 1.12
CA VAL A 85 -2.20 5.00 1.11
C VAL A 85 -2.76 5.04 2.53
N MET A 86 -3.93 5.62 2.69
CA MET A 86 -4.69 5.58 3.93
C MET A 86 -5.71 4.46 3.87
N ILE A 87 -5.83 3.72 4.96
CA ILE A 87 -6.83 2.68 5.12
C ILE A 87 -7.63 2.94 6.38
N ASP A 88 -8.91 3.26 6.20
CA ASP A 88 -9.86 3.48 7.28
C ASP A 88 -10.28 2.15 7.93
N GLY A 89 -10.39 2.16 9.26
CA GLY A 89 -10.85 1.03 10.05
C GLY A 89 -10.20 0.98 11.42
N ASP A 90 -10.28 -0.18 12.06
CA ASP A 90 -9.62 -0.39 13.34
C ASP A 90 -8.09 -0.49 13.14
N PRO A 91 -7.30 0.48 13.65
CA PRO A 91 -5.86 0.50 13.44
C PRO A 91 -5.17 -0.75 14.00
N VAL A 92 -5.65 -1.29 15.12
CA VAL A 92 -5.04 -2.46 15.76
C VAL A 92 -5.23 -3.70 14.89
N GLN A 93 -6.45 -3.91 14.39
CA GLN A 93 -6.72 -5.03 13.48
C GLN A 93 -5.98 -4.90 12.16
N LEU A 94 -5.93 -3.71 11.57
CA LEU A 94 -5.25 -3.49 10.30
C LEU A 94 -3.74 -3.71 10.42
N LEU A 95 -3.12 -3.22 11.50
CA LEU A 95 -1.70 -3.47 11.78
C LEU A 95 -1.41 -4.97 11.90
N HIS A 96 -2.25 -5.71 12.64
CA HIS A 96 -2.09 -7.15 12.81
C HIS A 96 -2.21 -7.90 11.47
N ARG A 97 -3.18 -7.52 10.63
CA ARG A 97 -3.33 -8.10 9.28
C ARG A 97 -2.11 -7.82 8.39
N CYS A 98 -1.58 -6.59 8.42
CA CYS A 98 -0.37 -6.24 7.67
C CYS A 98 0.81 -7.12 8.10
N GLN A 99 1.03 -7.28 9.41
CA GLN A 99 2.10 -8.11 9.95
C GLN A 99 1.95 -9.58 9.52
N GLN A 100 0.76 -10.16 9.72
CA GLN A 100 0.51 -11.55 9.34
C GLN A 100 0.71 -11.81 7.85
N ARG A 101 0.31 -10.87 7.00
CA ARG A 101 0.40 -11.02 5.54
C ARG A 101 1.80 -10.85 4.98
N VAL A 102 2.69 -10.15 5.67
CA VAL A 102 4.10 -10.01 5.27
C VAL A 102 4.96 -11.14 5.83
N SER A 103 4.51 -11.77 6.91
CA SER A 103 5.17 -12.94 7.50
C SER A 103 4.72 -14.29 6.91
N ALA A 104 3.74 -14.29 6.01
CA ALA A 104 3.19 -15.47 5.34
C ALA A 104 3.70 -15.59 3.90
#